data_AF-A0AAW8TRL0-F1
#
_entry.id   AF-A0AAW8TRL0-F1
#
_cell.length_a   1.000
_cell.length_b   1.000
_cell.length_c   1.000
_cell.angle_alpha   90.00
_cell.angle_beta   90.00
_cell.angle_gamma   90.00
#
_symmetry.space_group_name_H-M   'P 1'
#
loop_
_entity.id
_entity.type
_entity.pdbx_description
1 polymer ?
#
loop_
_entity_poly.entity_id
_entity_poly.type
_entity_poly.pdbx_seq_one_letter_code
_entity_poly.pdbx_strand_id
1 'polypeptide(L)' 'MGRKSNEELEGEREIILIDCNFSFSINMIRLVRDMWRDGYKYKYIAEILNLKEIDVVLILVHLMHKSRMIK' A
#
# COMPACT_ATOMS: atom_id res chain seq x y z
N MET A 1 7.05 -3.59 26.15
CA MET A 1 6.40 -3.46 24.83
C MET A 1 7.25 -2.54 23.98
N GLY A 2 8.19 -3.11 23.22
CA GLY A 2 9.09 -2.33 22.38
C GLY A 2 8.35 -1.87 21.12
N ARG A 3 8.35 -0.55 20.87
CA ARG A 3 8.05 -0.01 19.53
C ARG A 3 9.04 -0.66 18.57
N LYS A 4 8.57 -1.44 17.60
CA LYS A 4 9.41 -1.89 16.49
C LYS A 4 9.91 -0.65 15.76
N SER A 5 11.24 -0.52 15.64
CA SER A 5 11.87 0.59 14.92
C SER A 5 11.49 0.51 13.44
N ASN A 6 11.47 1.66 12.76
CA ASN A 6 11.21 1.78 11.32
C ASN A 6 12.16 0.94 10.43
N GLU A 7 13.20 0.34 11.02
CA GLU A 7 14.21 -0.50 10.36
C GLU A 7 13.68 -1.89 9.99
N GLU A 8 12.60 -2.38 10.61
CA GLU A 8 12.01 -3.68 10.24
C GLU A 8 11.21 -3.65 8.91
N LEU A 9 11.14 -2.48 8.24
CA LEU A 9 10.43 -2.28 6.97
C LEU A 9 11.37 -1.96 5.77
N GLU A 10 12.66 -2.30 5.88
CA GLU A 10 13.65 -2.18 4.79
C GLU A 10 13.40 -3.19 3.66
N GLY A 11 12.33 -2.97 2.90
CA GLY A 11 12.17 -3.49 1.55
C GLY A 11 12.33 -2.36 0.54
N GLU A 12 12.60 -2.72 -0.72
CA GLU A 12 12.53 -1.78 -1.85
C GLU A 12 11.21 -0.97 -1.77
N ARG A 13 11.33 0.36 -1.83
CA ARG A 13 10.18 1.27 -1.86
C ARG A 13 9.88 1.65 -3.29
N GLU A 14 8.61 1.65 -3.65
CA GLU A 14 8.15 2.21 -4.92
C GLU A 14 7.64 3.62 -4.64
N ILE A 15 8.16 4.61 -5.39
CA ILE A 15 7.62 5.97 -5.35
C ILE A 15 6.28 5.93 -6.07
N ILE A 16 5.24 6.34 -5.35
CA ILE A 16 3.89 6.45 -5.84
C ILE A 16 3.54 7.93 -5.82
N LEU A 17 3.20 8.52 -6.97
CA LEU A 17 2.95 9.97 -7.12
C LEU A 17 4.18 10.82 -6.77
N ILE A 18 5.09 10.90 -7.74
CA ILE A 18 6.40 11.58 -7.65
C ILE A 18 6.26 13.01 -7.10
N ASP A 19 5.25 13.75 -7.57
CA ASP A 19 5.04 15.15 -7.21
C ASP A 19 4.62 15.36 -5.74
N CYS A 20 4.07 14.32 -5.10
CA CYS A 20 3.60 14.37 -3.72
C CYS A 20 4.57 13.69 -2.73
N ASN A 21 5.72 13.18 -3.20
CA ASN A 21 6.72 12.46 -2.42
C ASN A 21 6.15 11.30 -1.57
N PHE A 22 5.09 10.65 -2.05
CA PHE A 22 4.58 9.43 -1.41
C PHE A 22 5.44 8.25 -1.82
N SER A 23 5.89 7.48 -0.84
CA SER A 23 6.64 6.24 -1.07
C SER A 23 6.07 5.17 -0.16
N PHE A 24 5.78 4.00 -0.72
CA PHE A 24 5.33 2.84 0.03
C PHE A 24 6.30 1.69 -0.20
N SER A 25 6.46 0.80 0.79
CA SER A 25 7.23 -0.42 0.56
C SER A 25 6.52 -1.28 -0.49
N ILE A 26 7.28 -1.96 -1.33
CA ILE A 26 6.73 -2.89 -2.33
C ILE A 26 5.87 -3.96 -1.65
N ASN A 27 6.25 -4.39 -0.46
CA ASN A 27 5.45 -5.34 0.34
C ASN A 27 4.08 -4.77 0.70
N MET A 28 4.00 -3.50 1.11
CA MET A 28 2.72 -2.84 1.40
C MET A 28 1.84 -2.76 0.16
N ILE A 29 2.42 -2.40 -0.99
CA ILE A 29 1.71 -2.31 -2.27
C ILE A 29 1.16 -3.69 -2.68
N ARG A 30 1.95 -4.75 -2.49
CA ARG A 30 1.51 -6.14 -2.77
C ARG A 30 0.37 -6.56 -1.85
N LEU A 31 0.45 -6.30 -0.55
CA LEU A 31 -0.62 -6.63 0.40
C LEU A 31 -1.93 -5.92 0.05
N VAL A 32 -1.88 -4.61 -0.23
CA VAL A 32 -3.06 -3.86 -0.65
C VAL A 32 -3.66 -4.42 -1.95
N ARG A 33 -2.82 -4.75 -2.93
CA ARG A 33 -3.26 -5.37 -4.20
C ARG A 33 -3.96 -6.70 -3.95
N ASP A 34 -3.36 -7.57 -3.15
CA ASP A 34 -3.85 -8.93 -2.92
C ASP A 34 -5.18 -8.88 -2.17
N MET A 35 -5.29 -8.08 -1.11
CA MET A 35 -6.57 -7.87 -0.42
C MET A 35 -7.65 -7.25 -1.33
N TRP A 36 -7.29 -6.31 -2.19
CA TRP A 36 -8.27 -5.77 -3.14
C TRP A 36 -8.77 -6.82 -4.13
N ARG A 37 -7.87 -7.68 -4.64
CA ARG A 37 -8.22 -8.78 -5.54
C ARG A 37 -9.13 -9.81 -4.87
N ASP A 38 -8.97 -10.02 -3.57
CA ASP A 38 -9.85 -10.87 -2.76
C ASP A 38 -11.23 -10.24 -2.47
N GLY A 39 -11.46 -9.00 -2.92
CA GLY A 39 -12.75 -8.32 -2.81
C GLY A 39 -12.93 -7.50 -1.53
N TYR A 40 -11.88 -7.32 -0.73
CA TYR A 40 -11.96 -6.49 0.48
C TYR A 40 -12.16 -5.01 0.13
N LYS A 41 -13.01 -4.33 0.92
CA LYS A 41 -13.23 -2.89 0.79
C LYS A 41 -12.00 -2.13 1.30
N TYR A 42 -11.64 -1.02 0.63
CA TYR A 42 -10.45 -0.23 1.00
C TYR A 42 -10.42 0.21 2.47
N LYS A 43 -11.57 0.50 3.09
CA LYS A 43 -11.67 0.85 4.52
C LYS A 43 -11.18 -0.27 5.43
N TYR A 44 -11.58 -1.50 5.10
CA TYR A 44 -11.16 -2.69 5.83
C TYR A 44 -9.66 -2.96 5.64
N ILE A 45 -9.15 -2.77 4.42
CA ILE A 45 -7.71 -2.88 4.14
C ILE A 45 -6.93 -1.85 4.96
N ALA A 46 -7.42 -0.62 5.06
CA ALA A 46 -6.79 0.44 5.84
C ALA A 46 -6.74 0.09 7.34
N GLU A 47 -7.84 -0.42 7.88
CA GLU A 47 -7.93 -0.87 9.28
C GLU A 47 -6.96 -2.02 9.58
N ILE A 48 -6.98 -3.08 8.76
CA ILE A 48 -6.13 -4.26 8.94
C ILE A 48 -4.63 -3.95 8.81
N LEU A 49 -4.26 -3.08 7.88
CA LEU A 49 -2.86 -2.72 7.65
C LEU A 49 -2.40 -1.51 8.48
N ASN A 50 -3.26 -0.99 9.37
CA ASN A 50 -3.00 0.22 10.16
C ASN A 50 -2.53 1.40 9.29
N LEU A 51 -3.22 1.61 8.17
CA LEU A 51 -3.00 2.70 7.22
C LEU A 51 -4.13 3.72 7.33
N LYS A 52 -3.90 4.94 6.83
CA LYS A 52 -5.02 5.85 6.59
C LYS A 52 -5.79 5.38 5.36
N GLU A 53 -7.10 5.60 5.33
CA GLU A 53 -7.93 5.25 4.15
C GLU A 53 -7.36 5.86 2.85
N ILE A 54 -6.84 7.10 2.93
CA ILE A 54 -6.22 7.78 1.79
C ILE A 54 -4.98 7.05 1.26
N ASP A 55 -4.16 6.47 2.13
CA ASP A 55 -2.94 5.75 1.71
C ASP A 55 -3.31 4.54 0.85
N VAL A 56 -4.34 3.80 1.26
CA VAL A 56 -4.87 2.65 0.50
C VAL A 56 -5.41 3.11 -0.86
N VAL A 57 -6.16 4.21 -0.89
CA VAL A 57 -6.69 4.76 -2.16
C VAL A 57 -5.55 5.15 -3.11
N LEU A 58 -4.51 5.81 -2.62
CA LEU A 58 -3.35 6.21 -3.45
C LEU A 58 -2.63 4.98 -4.02
N ILE A 59 -2.45 3.92 -3.21
CA ILE A 59 -1.86 2.67 -3.68
C ILE A 59 -2.73 2.02 -4.77
N LEU A 60 -4.04 1.97 -4.59
CA LEU A 60 -4.97 1.42 -5.59
C LEU A 60 -4.93 2.22 -6.90
N VAL A 61 -4.91 3.55 -6.83
CA VAL A 61 -4.78 4.43 -8.01
C VAL A 61 -3.48 4.15 -8.75
N HIS A 62 -2.36 4.01 -8.02
CA HIS A 62 -1.07 3.64 -8.61
C HIS A 62 -1.11 2.28 -9.33
N LEU A 63 -1.68 1.27 -8.68
CA LEU A 63 -1.81 -0.07 -9.24
C LEU A 63 -2.68 -0.09 -10.49
N MET A 64 -3.77 0.68 -10.51
CA MET A 64 -4.62 0.87 -11.70
C MET A 64 -3.85 1.55 -12.83
N HIS A 65 -3.12 2.62 -12.55
CA HIS A 65 -2.31 3.33 -13.54
C HIS A 65 -1.20 2.44 -14.14
N LYS A 66 -0.62 1.53 -13.34
CA LYS A 66 0.39 0.58 -13.79
C LYS A 66 -0.19 -0.69 -14.44
N SER A 67 -1.51 -0.80 -14.61
CA SER A 67 -2.21 -2.01 -15.10
C SER A 67 -1.88 -3.28 -14.30
N ARG A 68 -1.47 -3.15 -13.03
CA ARG A 68 -1.09 -4.29 -12.17
C ARG A 68 -2.27 -4.94 -11.45
N MET A 69 -3.47 -4.42 -11.67
CA MET A 69 -4.72 -4.94 -11.10
C MET A 69 -5.26 -6.14 -11.90
N ILE A 70 -5.07 -6.14 -13.22
CA ILE A 70 -5.61 -7.12 -14.16
C ILE A 70 -4.48 -8.06 -14.58
N LYS A 71 -4.33 -9.17 -13.86
CA LYS A 71 -3.45 -10.30 -14.19
C LYS A 71 -3.90 -11.50 -13.40
#